data_AF-A0AA35S792-F1
#
_entry.id   AF-A0AA35S792-F1
#
_cell.length_a   1.000
_cell.length_b   1.000
_cell.length_c   1.000
_cell.angle_alpha   90.00
_cell.angle_beta   90.00
_cell.angle_gamma   90.00
#
_symmetry.space_group_name_H-M   'P 1'
#
loop_
_entity.id
_entity.type
_entity.pdbx_description
1 polymer ?
#
loop_
_entity_poly.entity_id
_entity_poly.type
_entity_poly.pdbx_seq_one_letter_code
_entity_poly.pdbx_strand_id
1 'polypeptide(L)'
;MKMRLVVGSGLRSPALTTPPLLPLLLLALPLLVSAQMPVFLVYPDNVTAPLGSNVSLECVTDQPELVWRINDGQLFDESAIEPLQQNGLILEVGRPEAVPGGIRITITIPATLHVNDSIEGISCQAGPTQFDLQDGETITFTVYGLPLAPGEVEVVGERVHQLRVTWTPPFSLPGELFSYSLLVTDEATGFTSSLGPLNDTSFTHQISERQALDCHLYSFSVFSLNDVGLSLSSSSSTPALHPSGE
;
A
#
# COMPACT_ATOMS: atom_id res chain seq x y z
N MET A 1 -51.10 36.03 40.20
CA MET A 1 -51.96 35.11 39.44
C MET A 1 -52.43 34.02 40.39
N LYS A 2 -53.74 33.82 40.50
CA LYS A 2 -54.43 33.12 41.59
C LYS A 2 -55.05 31.86 41.00
N MET A 3 -54.57 30.67 41.35
CA MET A 3 -55.17 29.40 40.91
C MET A 3 -55.89 28.73 42.07
N ARG A 4 -57.19 28.48 41.84
CA ARG A 4 -58.16 27.86 42.74
C ARG A 4 -58.04 26.34 42.67
N LEU A 5 -58.07 25.73 43.86
CA LEU A 5 -58.32 24.32 44.10
C LEU A 5 -59.80 24.00 43.82
N VAL A 6 -60.10 22.92 43.09
CA VAL A 6 -61.43 22.32 43.02
C VAL A 6 -61.32 20.86 43.45
N VAL A 7 -62.02 20.54 44.53
CA VAL A 7 -62.21 19.18 45.07
C VAL A 7 -63.48 18.61 44.44
N GLY A 8 -63.39 17.39 43.90
CA GLY A 8 -64.53 16.63 43.40
C GLY A 8 -64.40 15.17 43.82
N SER A 9 -65.17 14.77 44.82
CA SER A 9 -65.31 13.41 45.33
C SER A 9 -66.40 12.65 44.58
N GLY A 10 -66.15 11.38 44.24
CA GLY A 10 -67.13 10.47 43.64
C GLY A 10 -66.67 9.01 43.67
N LEU A 11 -67.01 8.30 44.75
CA LEU A 11 -66.91 6.84 44.91
C LEU A 11 -67.94 6.12 44.04
N ARG A 12 -67.53 5.02 43.37
CA ARG A 12 -68.22 3.70 43.34
C ARG A 12 -67.49 2.73 42.40
N SER A 13 -66.92 1.67 42.97
CA SER A 13 -66.58 0.41 42.29
C SER A 13 -67.87 -0.38 41.97
N PRO A 14 -67.88 -1.36 41.04
CA PRO A 14 -67.44 -2.71 41.41
C PRO A 14 -66.89 -3.62 40.28
N ALA A 15 -66.41 -4.78 40.75
CA ALA A 15 -66.30 -6.09 40.09
C ALA A 15 -65.11 -6.33 39.14
N LEU A 16 -64.02 -6.83 39.76
CA LEU A 16 -62.88 -7.49 39.13
C LEU A 16 -63.21 -8.99 38.97
N THR A 17 -63.51 -9.45 37.75
CA THR A 17 -63.56 -10.88 37.41
C THR A 17 -62.33 -11.22 36.59
N THR A 18 -61.36 -11.85 37.25
CA THR A 18 -60.14 -12.37 36.65
C THR A 18 -60.42 -13.71 35.94
N PRO A 19 -60.07 -13.87 34.65
CA PRO A 19 -60.05 -15.17 34.00
C PRO A 19 -58.85 -16.02 34.48
N PRO A 20 -58.93 -17.36 34.36
CA PRO A 20 -57.87 -18.26 34.80
C PRO A 20 -56.61 -18.13 33.92
N LEU A 21 -55.48 -17.84 34.57
CA LEU A 21 -54.14 -17.92 33.98
C LEU A 21 -53.81 -19.38 33.65
N LEU A 22 -53.87 -19.75 32.37
CA LEU A 22 -53.12 -20.91 31.89
C LEU A 22 -51.62 -20.59 32.02
N PRO A 23 -50.79 -21.52 32.54
CA PRO A 23 -49.36 -21.36 32.47
C PRO A 23 -48.93 -21.61 31.02
N LEU A 24 -48.78 -20.55 30.23
CA LEU A 24 -47.95 -20.60 29.03
C LEU A 24 -46.52 -20.81 29.51
N LEU A 25 -46.17 -22.08 29.72
CA LEU A 25 -44.80 -22.54 29.81
C LEU A 25 -44.21 -22.47 28.39
N LEU A 26 -44.05 -21.26 27.89
CA LEU A 26 -43.22 -20.97 26.71
C LEU A 26 -41.81 -21.39 27.12
N LEU A 27 -41.44 -22.57 26.65
CA LEU A 27 -40.07 -23.03 26.51
C LEU A 27 -39.29 -21.93 25.81
N ALA A 28 -38.72 -21.02 26.59
CA ALA A 28 -37.63 -20.17 26.17
C ALA A 28 -36.44 -21.10 25.96
N LEU A 29 -36.43 -21.82 24.83
CA LEU A 29 -35.18 -22.36 24.32
C LEU A 29 -34.27 -21.13 24.18
N PRO A 30 -33.15 -21.06 24.90
CA PRO A 30 -32.13 -20.09 24.54
C PRO A 30 -31.81 -20.40 23.08
N LEU A 31 -32.12 -19.47 22.19
CA LEU A 31 -31.56 -19.46 20.86
C LEU A 31 -30.05 -19.49 21.11
N LEU A 32 -29.46 -20.68 20.99
CA LEU A 32 -28.02 -20.85 20.85
C LEU A 32 -27.70 -20.19 19.53
N VAL A 33 -27.56 -18.86 19.59
CA VAL A 33 -26.92 -18.08 18.54
C VAL A 33 -25.53 -18.71 18.46
N SER A 34 -25.34 -19.51 17.42
CA SER A 34 -24.03 -20.02 17.08
C SER A 34 -23.15 -18.79 16.91
N ALA A 35 -22.26 -18.56 17.87
CA ALA A 35 -21.24 -17.53 17.77
C ALA A 35 -20.29 -17.97 16.65
N GLN A 36 -20.68 -17.66 15.42
CA GLN A 36 -19.85 -17.90 14.27
C GLN A 36 -18.72 -16.88 14.36
N MET A 37 -17.47 -17.36 14.32
CA MET A 37 -16.31 -16.47 14.33
C MET A 37 -16.44 -15.52 13.14
N PRO A 38 -16.27 -14.20 13.37
CA PRO A 38 -16.31 -13.22 12.31
C PRO A 38 -15.21 -13.54 11.30
N VAL A 39 -15.56 -13.41 10.03
CA VAL A 39 -14.61 -13.52 8.92
C VAL A 39 -14.23 -12.10 8.52
N PHE A 40 -12.94 -11.82 8.56
CA PHE A 40 -12.37 -10.58 8.05
C PHE A 40 -11.76 -10.89 6.69
N LEU A 41 -12.04 -10.02 5.72
CA LEU A 41 -11.39 -10.04 4.42
C LEU A 41 -10.74 -8.68 4.22
N VAL A 42 -9.42 -8.68 4.21
CA VAL A 42 -8.64 -7.45 4.07
C VAL A 42 -7.96 -7.42 2.71
N TYR A 43 -8.08 -6.29 2.01
CA TYR A 43 -7.55 -6.14 0.66
C TYR A 43 -6.84 -4.78 0.45
N PRO A 44 -5.63 -4.78 -0.13
CA PRO A 44 -4.77 -5.96 -0.34
C PRO A 44 -4.25 -6.54 0.99
N ASP A 45 -3.84 -7.80 0.97
CA ASP A 45 -3.27 -8.57 2.10
C ASP A 45 -1.80 -8.20 2.38
N ASN A 46 -1.10 -7.72 1.36
CA ASN A 46 0.23 -7.12 1.45
C ASN A 46 0.30 -5.88 0.57
N VAL A 47 0.96 -4.84 1.06
CA VAL A 47 1.17 -3.61 0.30
C VAL A 47 2.66 -3.36 0.13
N THR A 48 3.03 -3.12 -1.13
CA THR A 48 4.28 -2.46 -1.52
C THR A 48 3.92 -1.17 -2.25
N ALA A 49 4.41 -0.03 -1.76
CA ALA A 49 4.04 1.27 -2.32
C ALA A 49 5.20 2.29 -2.23
N PRO A 50 5.34 3.18 -3.23
CA PRO A 50 6.38 4.20 -3.24
C PRO A 50 6.15 5.30 -2.19
N LEU A 51 7.24 5.97 -1.81
CA LEU A 51 7.17 7.17 -0.98
C LEU A 51 6.33 8.27 -1.65
N GLY A 52 5.51 8.97 -0.86
CA GLY A 52 4.62 10.02 -1.35
C GLY A 52 3.32 9.51 -2.00
N SER A 53 3.07 8.20 -1.99
CA SER A 53 1.87 7.62 -2.60
C SER A 53 0.73 7.43 -1.60
N ASN A 54 -0.48 7.26 -2.13
CA ASN A 54 -1.65 6.91 -1.36
C ASN A 54 -1.98 5.43 -1.57
N VAL A 55 -2.22 4.71 -0.48
CA VAL A 55 -2.65 3.31 -0.50
C VAL A 55 -4.02 3.22 0.12
N SER A 56 -4.97 2.58 -0.58
CA SER A 56 -6.27 2.27 -0.02
C SER A 56 -6.31 0.85 0.50
N LEU A 57 -6.78 0.67 1.72
CA LEU A 57 -7.03 -0.61 2.36
C LEU A 57 -8.53 -0.77 2.56
N GLU A 58 -9.04 -1.95 2.22
CA GLU A 58 -10.43 -2.32 2.41
C GLU A 58 -10.51 -3.47 3.41
N CYS A 59 -11.46 -3.38 4.32
CA CYS A 59 -11.80 -4.44 5.24
C CYS A 59 -13.29 -4.72 5.15
N VAL A 60 -13.63 -5.96 4.81
CA VAL A 60 -15.00 -6.45 4.66
C VAL A 60 -15.26 -7.50 5.73
N THR A 61 -16.40 -7.40 6.42
CA THR A 61 -16.85 -8.38 7.42
C THR A 61 -18.37 -8.37 7.53
N ASP A 62 -18.92 -9.39 8.18
CA ASP A 62 -20.34 -9.47 8.54
C ASP A 62 -20.69 -8.73 9.84
N GLN A 63 -19.68 -8.22 10.55
CA GLN A 63 -19.85 -7.45 11.78
C GLN A 63 -20.22 -5.98 11.51
N PRO A 64 -21.07 -5.37 12.36
CA PRO A 64 -21.58 -4.02 12.15
C PRO A 64 -20.59 -2.91 12.50
N GLU A 65 -19.60 -3.19 13.35
CA GLU A 65 -18.68 -2.19 13.91
C GLU A 65 -17.25 -2.63 13.64
N LEU A 66 -16.58 -1.88 12.75
CA LEU A 66 -15.22 -2.11 12.31
C LEU A 66 -14.31 -0.99 12.76
N VAL A 67 -13.12 -1.38 13.21
CA VAL A 67 -12.08 -0.46 13.66
C VAL A 67 -10.75 -0.87 13.08
N TRP A 68 -10.08 0.08 12.43
CA TRP A 68 -8.69 -0.07 12.02
C TRP A 68 -7.77 0.21 13.20
N ARG A 69 -6.74 -0.61 13.38
CA ARG A 69 -5.69 -0.49 14.40
C ARG A 69 -4.31 -0.63 13.80
N ILE A 70 -3.31 -0.07 14.47
CA ILE A 70 -1.90 -0.24 14.13
C ILE A 70 -1.15 -0.65 15.39
N ASN A 71 -0.55 -1.83 15.37
CA ASN A 71 -0.11 -2.53 16.57
C ASN A 71 -1.25 -2.59 17.60
N ASP A 72 -0.99 -2.16 18.84
CA ASP A 72 -1.99 -2.06 19.91
C ASP A 72 -2.73 -0.70 19.93
N GLY A 73 -2.39 0.23 19.03
CA GLY A 73 -3.01 1.56 18.94
C GLY A 73 -4.25 1.57 18.05
N GLN A 74 -5.25 2.38 18.38
CA GLN A 74 -6.40 2.62 17.50
C GLN A 74 -6.01 3.64 16.43
N LEU A 75 -6.30 3.34 15.14
CA LEU A 75 -5.94 4.24 14.02
C LEU A 75 -6.81 5.50 13.98
N PHE A 76 -8.01 5.42 14.55
CA PHE A 76 -8.98 6.51 14.54
C PHE A 76 -9.70 6.63 15.88
N ASP A 77 -9.65 7.83 16.45
CA ASP A 77 -10.72 8.37 17.28
C ASP A 77 -11.47 9.38 16.40
N GLU A 78 -12.79 9.27 16.26
CA GLU A 78 -13.60 10.22 15.46
C GLU A 78 -13.38 11.69 15.84
N SER A 79 -12.82 11.93 17.02
CA SER A 79 -12.52 13.27 17.54
C SER A 79 -11.13 13.82 17.17
N ALA A 80 -10.20 13.01 16.66
CA ALA A 80 -8.86 13.48 16.31
C ALA A 80 -8.24 12.70 15.14
N ILE A 81 -8.02 13.38 14.01
CA ILE A 81 -7.12 12.93 12.95
C ILE A 81 -5.69 13.23 13.43
N GLU A 82 -5.23 12.53 14.45
CA GLU A 82 -3.82 12.65 14.83
C GLU A 82 -2.99 11.80 13.86
N PRO A 83 -1.93 12.38 13.28
CA PRO A 83 -1.11 11.64 12.36
C PRO A 83 -0.27 10.63 13.14
N LEU A 84 -0.22 9.40 12.66
CA LEU A 84 0.28 8.26 13.43
C LEU A 84 1.78 8.31 13.51
N GLN A 85 2.35 8.14 14.70
CA GLN A 85 3.80 8.04 14.89
C GLN A 85 4.21 6.60 15.16
N GLN A 86 4.93 5.98 14.24
CA GLN A 86 5.59 4.69 14.46
C GLN A 86 7.07 4.84 14.14
N ASN A 87 7.97 4.58 15.09
CA ASN A 87 9.42 4.74 14.89
C ASN A 87 9.85 6.13 14.37
N GLY A 88 9.09 7.20 14.70
CA GLY A 88 9.34 8.56 14.22
C GLY A 88 8.73 8.89 12.84
N LEU A 89 8.02 7.94 12.25
CA LEU A 89 7.36 8.03 10.95
C LEU A 89 5.92 8.49 11.14
N ILE A 90 5.53 9.55 10.41
CA ILE A 90 4.21 10.16 10.51
C ILE A 90 3.35 9.68 9.33
N LEU A 91 2.36 8.82 9.58
CA LEU A 91 1.38 8.40 8.56
C LEU A 91 0.13 9.26 8.66
N GLU A 92 -0.31 9.79 7.53
CA GLU A 92 -1.61 10.44 7.42
C GLU A 92 -2.63 9.39 6.99
N VAL A 93 -3.67 9.18 7.79
CA VAL A 93 -4.76 8.28 7.42
C VAL A 93 -6.01 9.09 7.15
N GLY A 94 -6.48 8.98 5.91
CA GLY A 94 -7.72 9.56 5.44
C GLY A 94 -8.91 8.93 6.15
N ARG A 95 -9.98 9.72 6.26
CA ARG A 95 -11.22 9.31 6.95
C ARG A 95 -11.74 7.97 6.42
N PRO A 96 -12.22 7.07 7.29
CA PRO A 96 -12.87 5.84 6.86
C PRO A 96 -14.08 6.13 5.96
N GLU A 97 -14.16 5.40 4.86
CA GLU A 97 -15.27 5.44 3.90
C GLU A 97 -16.04 4.12 3.95
N ALA A 98 -17.36 4.19 4.02
CA ALA A 98 -18.19 2.99 3.96
C ALA A 98 -18.14 2.37 2.55
N VAL A 99 -17.90 1.07 2.49
CA VAL A 99 -17.98 0.27 1.26
C VAL A 99 -18.99 -0.86 1.45
N PRO A 100 -19.50 -1.50 0.37
CA PRO A 100 -20.44 -2.61 0.52
C PRO A 100 -19.88 -3.73 1.39
N GLY A 101 -20.45 -3.90 2.59
CA GLY A 101 -20.03 -4.91 3.56
C GLY A 101 -18.77 -4.58 4.36
N GLY A 102 -18.29 -3.34 4.35
CA GLY A 102 -17.02 -3.01 4.99
C GLY A 102 -16.68 -1.53 5.12
N ILE A 103 -15.42 -1.28 5.48
CA ILE A 103 -14.82 0.06 5.54
C ILE A 103 -13.53 0.11 4.72
N ARG A 104 -13.32 1.24 4.05
CA ARG A 104 -12.08 1.57 3.36
C ARG A 104 -11.37 2.70 4.10
N ILE A 105 -10.06 2.60 4.25
CA ILE A 105 -9.20 3.72 4.65
C ILE A 105 -8.17 4.00 3.56
N THR A 106 -7.69 5.23 3.51
CA THR A 106 -6.56 5.60 2.64
C THR A 106 -5.42 6.07 3.50
N ILE A 107 -4.25 5.46 3.34
CA ILE A 107 -3.01 5.83 4.03
C ILE A 107 -2.14 6.59 3.04
N THR A 108 -1.70 7.78 3.41
CA THR A 108 -0.71 8.57 2.66
C THR A 108 0.67 8.31 3.23
N ILE A 109 1.56 7.74 2.41
CA ILE A 109 2.95 7.48 2.75
C ILE A 109 3.73 8.78 2.59
N PRO A 110 4.38 9.31 3.64
CA PRO A 110 5.13 10.56 3.50
C PRO A 110 6.33 10.38 2.57
N ALA A 111 6.64 11.42 1.80
CA ALA A 111 7.82 11.43 0.92
C ALA A 111 9.16 11.45 1.68
N THR A 112 9.12 11.71 3.00
CA THR A 112 10.29 11.89 3.87
C THR A 112 10.67 10.63 4.67
N LEU A 113 9.96 9.53 4.45
CA LEU A 113 10.22 8.24 5.10
C LEU A 113 11.66 7.77 4.83
N HIS A 114 12.26 7.06 5.78
CA HIS A 114 13.56 6.46 5.49
C HIS A 114 13.36 5.24 4.59
N VAL A 115 14.29 5.09 3.66
CA VAL A 115 14.32 4.04 2.66
C VAL A 115 14.59 2.71 3.40
N ASN A 116 13.63 1.78 3.39
CA ASN A 116 13.58 0.49 4.14
C ASN A 116 12.81 0.45 5.47
N ASP A 117 12.00 1.46 5.80
CA ASP A 117 11.09 1.32 6.95
C ASP A 117 9.90 0.40 6.57
N SER A 118 9.67 -0.66 7.36
CA SER A 118 8.44 -1.45 7.31
C SER A 118 7.44 -0.95 8.35
N ILE A 119 6.16 -0.95 7.98
CA ILE A 119 5.05 -0.60 8.86
C ILE A 119 4.28 -1.89 9.14
N GLU A 120 4.55 -2.48 10.29
CA GLU A 120 3.84 -3.69 10.71
C GLU A 120 2.68 -3.35 11.64
N GLY A 121 1.71 -4.27 11.71
CA GLY A 121 0.67 -4.26 12.73
C GLY A 121 -0.63 -3.56 12.33
N ILE A 122 -0.83 -3.18 11.06
CA ILE A 122 -2.12 -2.65 10.63
C ILE A 122 -3.14 -3.79 10.61
N SER A 123 -4.16 -3.73 11.45
CA SER A 123 -5.21 -4.76 11.53
C SER A 123 -6.60 -4.15 11.49
N CYS A 124 -7.54 -4.90 10.94
CA CYS A 124 -8.96 -4.55 10.97
C CYS A 124 -9.67 -5.45 11.97
N GLN A 125 -10.23 -4.87 13.02
CA GLN A 125 -10.89 -5.61 14.11
C GLN A 125 -12.38 -5.24 14.19
N ALA A 126 -13.21 -6.16 14.67
CA ALA A 126 -14.62 -5.89 14.94
C ALA A 126 -14.89 -5.85 16.44
N GLY A 127 -15.69 -4.87 16.88
CA GLY A 127 -16.20 -4.84 18.25
C GLY A 127 -16.79 -3.48 18.65
N PRO A 128 -17.79 -3.48 19.55
CA PRO A 128 -18.47 -2.26 20.02
C PRO A 128 -17.60 -1.40 20.93
N THR A 129 -16.59 -2.01 21.55
CA THR A 129 -15.70 -1.34 22.50
C THR A 129 -14.30 -1.92 22.41
N GLN A 130 -13.31 -1.14 22.84
CA GLN A 130 -11.89 -1.53 22.90
C GLN A 130 -11.63 -2.83 23.69
N PHE A 131 -12.58 -3.29 24.51
CA PHE A 131 -12.45 -4.44 25.40
C PHE A 131 -13.05 -5.75 24.85
N ASP A 132 -13.85 -5.69 23.78
CA ASP A 132 -14.51 -6.85 23.15
C ASP A 132 -14.04 -7.08 21.70
N LEU A 133 -12.82 -6.64 21.38
CA LEU A 133 -12.27 -6.78 20.04
C LEU A 133 -11.91 -8.24 19.76
N GLN A 134 -12.46 -8.77 18.68
CA GLN A 134 -12.01 -10.06 18.16
C GLN A 134 -10.77 -9.84 17.30
N ASP A 135 -9.80 -10.75 17.43
CA ASP A 135 -8.55 -10.68 16.67
C ASP A 135 -8.87 -10.65 15.18
N GLY A 136 -8.46 -9.55 14.56
CA GLY A 136 -8.62 -9.29 13.14
C GLY A 136 -7.47 -9.87 12.32
N GLU A 137 -7.63 -9.84 11.00
CA GLU A 137 -6.52 -10.13 10.10
C GLU A 137 -5.51 -8.96 10.16
N THR A 138 -4.23 -9.30 10.34
CA THR A 138 -3.13 -8.32 10.37
C THR A 138 -2.50 -8.25 8.99
N ILE A 139 -2.46 -7.05 8.43
CA ILE A 139 -1.75 -6.73 7.20
C ILE A 139 -0.32 -6.35 7.55
N THR A 140 0.62 -6.83 6.74
CA THR A 140 1.99 -6.32 6.73
C THR A 140 2.12 -5.27 5.64
N PHE A 141 2.49 -4.04 6.03
CA PHE A 141 2.68 -2.94 5.10
C PHE A 141 4.18 -2.72 4.94
N THR A 142 4.72 -3.00 3.76
CA THR A 142 6.16 -2.82 3.55
C THR A 142 6.39 -1.62 2.63
N VAL A 143 7.05 -0.59 3.16
CA VAL A 143 7.35 0.60 2.38
C VAL A 143 8.75 0.49 1.82
N TYR A 144 8.80 0.20 0.52
CA TYR A 144 10.04 0.26 -0.21
C TYR A 144 10.10 1.58 -0.99
N GLY A 145 11.27 2.21 -0.96
CA GLY A 145 11.60 3.24 -1.94
C GLY A 145 11.81 2.66 -3.34
N LEU A 146 11.88 3.53 -4.34
CA LEU A 146 12.47 3.16 -5.62
C LEU A 146 13.96 2.85 -5.41
N PRO A 147 14.55 1.87 -6.12
CA PRO A 147 15.97 1.59 -6.02
C PRO A 147 16.79 2.87 -6.25
N LEU A 148 17.99 2.94 -5.68
CA LEU A 148 18.90 4.03 -6.03
C LEU A 148 19.39 3.87 -7.46
N ALA A 149 19.73 4.98 -8.12
CA ALA A 149 20.29 4.94 -9.46
C ALA A 149 21.56 4.06 -9.50
N PRO A 150 21.76 3.28 -10.58
CA PRO A 150 23.02 2.61 -10.82
C PRO A 150 24.19 3.61 -10.89
N GLY A 151 25.39 3.12 -10.63
CA GLY A 151 26.62 3.91 -10.69
C GLY A 151 27.04 4.26 -12.11
N GLU A 152 28.33 4.55 -12.27
CA GLU A 152 28.93 4.93 -13.55
C GLU A 152 28.71 3.85 -14.62
N VAL A 153 28.42 4.31 -15.84
CA VAL A 153 28.20 3.49 -17.03
C VAL A 153 29.41 3.62 -17.93
N GLU A 154 30.10 2.49 -18.12
CA GLU A 154 31.26 2.38 -18.99
C GLU A 154 30.87 1.69 -20.29
N VAL A 155 31.40 2.19 -21.40
CA VAL A 155 31.14 1.65 -22.73
C VAL A 155 32.48 1.39 -23.41
N VAL A 156 32.68 0.16 -23.85
CA VAL A 156 33.88 -0.28 -24.55
C VAL A 156 33.47 -0.93 -25.87
N GLY A 157 34.08 -0.51 -26.98
CA GLY A 157 33.94 -1.21 -28.24
C GLY A 157 34.69 -2.54 -28.20
N GLU A 158 33.98 -3.66 -28.36
CA GLU A 158 34.61 -4.99 -28.35
C GLU A 158 34.90 -5.53 -29.76
N ARG A 159 34.00 -5.29 -30.71
CA ARG A 159 34.09 -5.77 -32.10
C ARG A 159 33.49 -4.77 -33.07
N VAL A 160 33.61 -5.05 -34.38
CA VAL A 160 33.17 -4.18 -35.49
C VAL A 160 31.67 -3.81 -35.46
N HIS A 161 30.86 -4.51 -34.69
CA HIS A 161 29.42 -4.23 -34.57
C HIS A 161 28.90 -4.33 -33.13
N GLN A 162 29.78 -4.22 -32.14
CA GLN A 162 29.45 -4.54 -30.74
C GLN A 162 30.04 -3.54 -29.77
N LEU A 163 29.17 -2.91 -29.00
CA LEU A 163 29.52 -2.14 -27.82
C LEU A 163 29.17 -2.95 -26.58
N ARG A 164 30.14 -3.14 -25.69
CA ARG A 164 29.88 -3.69 -24.36
C ARG A 164 29.67 -2.55 -23.39
N VAL A 165 28.55 -2.60 -22.71
CA VAL A 165 28.12 -1.64 -21.69
C VAL A 165 28.21 -2.35 -20.34
N THR A 166 28.86 -1.73 -19.38
CA THR A 166 28.96 -2.21 -17.99
C THR A 166 28.60 -1.09 -17.03
N TRP A 167 28.01 -1.45 -15.90
CA TRP A 167 27.66 -0.48 -14.87
C TRP A 167 27.89 -1.04 -13.47
N THR A 168 27.97 -0.15 -12.48
CA THR A 168 28.05 -0.56 -11.07
C THR A 168 26.64 -0.62 -10.47
N PRO A 169 26.28 -1.69 -9.73
CA PRO A 169 25.04 -1.72 -8.95
C PRO A 169 24.92 -0.53 -7.98
N PRO A 170 23.70 -0.13 -7.60
CA PRO A 170 23.51 0.84 -6.53
C PRO A 170 24.10 0.34 -5.20
N PHE A 171 24.70 1.25 -4.42
CA PHE A 171 25.37 0.94 -3.15
C PHE A 171 24.41 0.50 -2.03
N SER A 172 23.14 0.93 -2.11
CA SER A 172 22.08 0.50 -1.20
C SER A 172 20.76 0.42 -1.95
N LEU A 173 19.93 -0.53 -1.57
CA LEU A 173 18.64 -0.78 -2.19
C LEU A 173 17.54 -0.64 -1.14
N PRO A 174 16.57 0.27 -1.33
CA PRO A 174 15.24 0.00 -0.83
C PRO A 174 14.68 -1.27 -1.46
N GLY A 175 14.37 -2.26 -0.63
CA GLY A 175 13.79 -3.53 -1.09
C GLY A 175 14.74 -4.36 -1.95
N GLU A 176 14.18 -5.39 -2.57
CA GLU A 176 14.94 -6.33 -3.39
C GLU A 176 15.06 -5.82 -4.83
N LEU A 177 16.29 -5.75 -5.34
CA LEU A 177 16.54 -5.39 -6.74
C LEU A 177 16.23 -6.60 -7.63
N PHE A 178 15.40 -6.38 -8.65
CA PHE A 178 15.00 -7.45 -9.58
C PHE A 178 15.83 -7.47 -10.86
N SER A 179 15.98 -6.30 -11.47
CA SER A 179 16.63 -6.20 -12.78
C SER A 179 17.02 -4.75 -13.10
N TYR A 180 17.59 -4.55 -14.28
CA TYR A 180 17.95 -3.27 -14.86
C TYR A 180 17.20 -3.01 -16.17
N SER A 181 17.06 -1.74 -16.51
CA SER A 181 16.64 -1.28 -17.83
C SER A 181 17.70 -0.33 -18.39
N LEU A 182 17.99 -0.42 -19.68
CA LEU A 182 18.94 0.41 -20.40
C LEU A 182 18.19 1.35 -21.35
N LEU A 183 18.49 2.64 -21.29
CA LEU A 183 18.13 3.60 -22.33
C LEU A 183 19.35 3.80 -23.24
N VAL A 184 19.19 3.48 -24.52
CA VAL A 184 20.21 3.66 -25.55
C VAL A 184 19.81 4.85 -26.42
N THR A 185 20.68 5.84 -26.52
CA THR A 185 20.49 7.02 -27.37
C THR A 185 21.49 6.99 -28.51
N ASP A 186 20.99 7.01 -29.73
CA ASP A 186 21.78 7.27 -30.93
C ASP A 186 21.96 8.79 -31.07
N GLU A 187 23.16 9.29 -30.79
CA GLU A 187 23.46 10.73 -30.73
C GLU A 187 23.39 11.39 -32.11
N ALA A 188 23.57 10.63 -33.20
CA ALA A 188 23.51 11.17 -34.55
C ALA A 188 22.05 11.46 -34.96
N THR A 189 21.11 10.63 -34.54
CA THR A 189 19.69 10.73 -34.91
C THR A 189 18.80 11.29 -33.80
N GLY A 190 19.27 11.29 -32.55
CA GLY A 190 18.48 11.56 -31.36
C GLY A 190 17.48 10.45 -31.02
N PHE A 191 17.55 9.30 -31.70
CA PHE A 191 16.63 8.19 -31.46
C PHE A 191 16.98 7.48 -30.16
N THR A 192 15.98 7.28 -29.30
CA THR A 192 16.13 6.58 -28.02
C THR A 192 15.38 5.26 -28.02
N SER A 193 15.98 4.20 -27.48
CA SER A 193 15.33 2.91 -27.27
C SER A 193 15.56 2.40 -25.85
N SER A 194 14.56 1.72 -25.29
CA SER A 194 14.63 1.10 -23.97
C SER A 194 14.82 -0.41 -24.11
N LEU A 195 15.76 -0.98 -23.36
CA LEU A 195 16.14 -2.40 -23.37
C LEU A 195 16.04 -2.97 -21.96
N GLY A 196 15.33 -4.08 -21.78
CA GLY A 196 15.22 -4.76 -20.48
C GLY A 196 13.98 -5.66 -20.39
N PRO A 197 13.79 -6.35 -19.24
CA PRO A 197 14.65 -6.35 -18.06
C PRO A 197 15.98 -7.11 -18.25
N LEU A 198 17.05 -6.65 -17.60
CA LEU A 198 18.38 -7.25 -17.60
C LEU A 198 18.79 -7.67 -16.20
N ASN A 199 19.28 -8.89 -16.02
CA ASN A 199 19.61 -9.42 -14.68
C ASN A 199 21.09 -9.25 -14.31
N ASP A 200 21.93 -8.94 -15.29
CA ASP A 200 23.38 -8.76 -15.12
C ASP A 200 23.77 -7.28 -15.19
N THR A 201 24.96 -6.95 -14.71
CA THR A 201 25.54 -5.60 -14.76
C THR A 201 26.34 -5.32 -16.04
N SER A 202 26.05 -6.08 -17.09
CA SER A 202 26.68 -5.91 -18.39
C SER A 202 25.75 -6.31 -19.54
N PHE A 203 25.84 -5.60 -20.66
CA PHE A 203 25.04 -5.85 -21.85
C PHE A 203 25.86 -5.56 -23.12
N THR A 204 25.65 -6.34 -24.18
CA THR A 204 26.29 -6.11 -25.48
C THR A 204 25.27 -5.57 -26.48
N HIS A 205 25.40 -4.29 -26.83
CA HIS A 205 24.59 -3.64 -27.86
C HIS A 205 25.14 -3.96 -29.26
N GLN A 206 24.27 -4.45 -30.14
CA GLN A 206 24.60 -4.76 -31.53
C GLN A 206 24.28 -3.56 -32.42
N ILE A 207 25.24 -3.17 -33.25
CA ILE A 207 25.13 -2.06 -34.20
C ILE A 207 25.07 -2.63 -35.61
N SER A 208 24.21 -2.08 -36.48
CA SER A 208 24.19 -2.51 -37.89
C SER A 208 25.44 -2.06 -38.64
N GLU A 209 25.79 -2.78 -39.72
CA GLU A 209 26.92 -2.40 -40.59
C GLU A 209 26.81 -0.97 -41.12
N ARG A 210 25.59 -0.52 -41.46
CA ARG A 210 25.34 0.86 -41.91
C ARG A 210 25.66 1.88 -40.82
N GLN A 211 25.16 1.67 -39.60
CA GLN A 211 25.41 2.57 -38.47
C GLN A 211 26.91 2.63 -38.10
N ALA A 212 27.63 1.52 -38.25
CA ALA A 212 29.08 1.48 -38.05
C ALA A 212 29.82 2.29 -39.13
N LEU A 213 29.45 2.14 -40.41
CA LEU A 213 30.03 2.92 -41.51
C LEU A 213 29.76 4.42 -41.37
N ASP A 214 28.57 4.78 -40.90
CA ASP A 214 28.15 6.17 -40.69
C ASP A 214 28.72 6.77 -39.38
N CYS A 215 29.56 6.03 -38.63
CA CYS A 215 30.22 6.48 -37.41
C CYS A 215 29.25 6.99 -36.33
N HIS A 216 28.12 6.31 -36.14
CA HIS A 216 27.15 6.70 -35.12
C HIS A 216 27.76 6.60 -33.71
N LEU A 217 27.44 7.61 -32.89
CA LEU A 217 27.77 7.68 -31.47
C LEU A 217 26.58 7.20 -30.65
N TYR A 218 26.86 6.40 -29.61
CA TYR A 218 25.83 5.93 -28.69
C TYR A 218 26.15 6.33 -27.25
N SER A 219 25.14 6.83 -26.56
CA SER A 219 25.17 7.01 -25.10
C SER A 219 24.16 6.09 -24.42
N PHE A 220 24.47 5.74 -23.16
CA PHE A 220 23.72 4.75 -22.41
C PHE A 220 23.43 5.28 -21.00
N SER A 221 22.18 5.13 -20.57
CA SER A 221 21.76 5.35 -19.19
C SER A 221 21.10 4.10 -18.64
N VAL A 222 21.36 3.77 -17.38
CA VAL A 222 20.86 2.55 -16.73
C VAL A 222 19.91 2.93 -15.61
N PHE A 223 18.85 2.15 -15.47
CA PHE A 223 17.86 2.23 -14.40
C PHE A 223 17.84 0.89 -13.67
N SER A 224 17.69 0.92 -12.36
CA SER A 224 17.37 -0.28 -11.55
C SER A 224 15.87 -0.41 -11.34
N LEU A 225 15.39 -1.64 -11.21
CA LEU A 225 13.98 -1.98 -11.09
C LEU A 225 13.74 -2.91 -9.88
N ASN A 226 12.76 -2.59 -9.05
CA ASN A 226 12.20 -3.47 -8.01
C ASN A 226 10.67 -3.57 -8.15
N ASP A 227 9.99 -4.19 -7.17
CA ASP A 227 8.52 -4.27 -7.07
C ASP A 227 7.80 -2.92 -7.13
N VAL A 228 8.46 -1.84 -6.73
CA VAL A 228 7.88 -0.49 -6.69
C VAL A 228 7.99 0.18 -8.07
N GLY A 229 9.11 0.00 -8.76
CA GLY A 229 9.34 0.55 -10.09
C GLY A 229 10.79 0.90 -10.40
N LEU A 230 10.96 1.79 -11.39
CA LEU A 230 12.27 2.21 -11.88
C LEU A 230 12.88 3.30 -11.00
N SER A 231 14.18 3.19 -10.75
CA SER A 231 14.99 4.25 -10.14
C SER A 231 15.08 5.50 -11.02
N LEU A 232 15.75 6.52 -10.50
CA LEU A 232 16.36 7.54 -11.36
C LEU A 232 17.40 6.91 -12.28
N SER A 233 17.71 7.57 -13.40
CA SER A 233 18.76 7.11 -14.31
C SER A 233 20.14 7.26 -13.66
N SER A 234 21.06 6.40 -14.06
CA SER A 234 22.49 6.66 -13.90
C SER A 234 22.89 7.97 -14.59
N SER A 235 24.12 8.42 -14.36
CA SER A 235 24.76 9.36 -15.28
C SER A 235 24.85 8.70 -16.67
N SER A 236 24.60 9.47 -17.73
CA SER A 236 24.79 8.97 -19.09
C SER A 236 26.26 8.66 -19.32
N SER A 237 26.55 7.58 -20.06
CA SER A 237 27.91 7.25 -20.44
C SER A 237 28.53 8.33 -21.31
N THR A 238 29.87 8.39 -21.35
CA THR A 238 30.52 9.13 -22.42
C THR A 238 30.13 8.49 -23.76
N PRO A 239 29.70 9.26 -24.78
CA PRO A 239 29.35 8.69 -26.07
C PRO A 239 30.53 7.92 -26.65
N ALA A 240 30.33 6.64 -26.95
CA ALA A 240 31.38 5.80 -27.50
C ALA A 240 31.19 5.67 -29.01
N LEU A 241 32.29 5.89 -29.73
CA LEU A 241 32.37 5.49 -31.13
C LEU A 241 32.56 3.99 -31.21
N HIS A 242 32.01 3.45 -32.28
CA HIS A 242 32.40 2.15 -32.76
C HIS A 242 33.90 2.18 -33.19
N PRO A 243 34.77 1.25 -32.72
CA PRO A 243 36.16 1.22 -33.17
C PRO A 243 36.22 0.78 -34.64
N SER A 244 36.54 1.72 -35.54
CA SER A 244 36.80 1.41 -36.95
C SER A 244 37.91 0.35 -37.01
N GLY A 245 37.60 -0.85 -37.50
CA GLY A 245 38.59 -1.89 -37.68
C GLY A 245 39.66 -1.41 -38.66
N GLU A 246 40.91 -1.30 -38.19
CA GLU A 246 42.10 -1.25 -39.05
C GLU A 246 42.39 -2.62 -39.66
#